data_AF-A0A399EPU0-F1
#
_entry.id   AF-A0A399EPU0-F1
#
_cell.length_a   1.000
_cell.length_b   1.000
_cell.length_c   1.000
_cell.angle_alpha   90.00
_cell.angle_beta   90.00
_cell.angle_gamma   90.00
#
_symmetry.space_group_name_H-M   'P 1'
#
loop_
_entity.id
_entity.type
_entity.pdbx_description
1 polymer ?
#
loop_
_entity_poly.entity_id
_entity_poly.type
_entity_poly.pdbx_seq_one_letter_code
_entity_poly.pdbx_strand_id
1 'polypeptide(L)'
;MAFWRFSDGTVLRTGALVEGQQPFADHLRAKLYSLAHGVGPLVWLDQDRDGAVALHPEDNWLLDLWARNEARLAGLEVCETDYVPRPSDIPAEALEQLKRQPQVLDELL
;
A
#
# COMPACT_ATOMS: atom_id res chain seq x y z
N MET A 1 -11.86 8.19 6.28
CA MET A 1 -11.49 7.16 5.29
C MET A 1 -10.33 7.75 4.53
N ALA A 2 -9.18 7.08 4.57
CA ALA A 2 -8.00 7.61 3.92
C ALA A 2 -8.05 7.44 2.40
N PHE A 3 -7.23 8.20 1.69
CA PHE A 3 -7.01 8.08 0.26
C PHE A 3 -5.54 8.23 -0.11
N TRP A 4 -5.18 7.69 -1.28
CA TRP A 4 -3.88 7.85 -1.93
C TRP A 4 -4.13 8.27 -3.36
N ARG A 5 -3.70 9.48 -3.73
CA ARG A 5 -3.77 10.00 -5.09
C ARG A 5 -2.43 9.83 -5.77
N PHE A 6 -2.46 9.17 -6.92
CA PHE A 6 -1.27 8.91 -7.73
C PHE A 6 -1.06 10.01 -8.78
N SER A 7 0.17 10.11 -9.30
CA SER A 7 0.56 11.13 -10.29
C SER A 7 -0.19 11.06 -11.61
N ASP A 8 -0.79 9.92 -11.97
CA ASP A 8 -1.65 9.75 -13.14
C ASP A 8 -3.11 10.16 -12.90
N GLY A 9 -3.46 10.56 -11.68
CA GLY A 9 -4.81 10.92 -11.26
C GLY A 9 -5.65 9.74 -10.75
N THR A 10 -5.11 8.52 -10.71
CA THR A 10 -5.74 7.39 -10.03
C THR A 10 -5.89 7.69 -8.53
N VAL A 11 -6.97 7.22 -7.90
CA VAL A 11 -7.18 7.37 -6.45
C VAL A 11 -7.53 6.02 -5.83
N LEU A 12 -6.75 5.61 -4.83
CA LEU A 12 -7.06 4.48 -3.96
C LEU A 12 -7.66 5.00 -2.65
N ARG A 13 -8.64 4.32 -2.08
CA ARG A 13 -9.24 4.65 -0.78
C ARG A 13 -9.21 3.46 0.18
N THR A 14 -9.31 3.75 1.48
CA THR A 14 -9.52 2.75 2.54
C THR A 14 -10.59 1.72 2.12
N GLY A 15 -10.34 0.44 2.42
CA GLY A 15 -11.19 -0.65 1.95
C GLY A 15 -10.87 -1.09 0.52
N ALA A 16 -9.69 -0.74 0.00
CA ALA A 16 -9.21 -1.14 -1.33
C ALA A 16 -10.11 -0.70 -2.50
N LEU A 17 -10.72 0.48 -2.40
CA LEU A 17 -11.54 1.04 -3.47
C LEU A 17 -10.68 1.87 -4.44
N VAL A 18 -10.76 1.58 -5.74
CA VAL A 18 -9.97 2.27 -6.78
C VAL A 18 -10.87 3.10 -7.71
N GLU A 19 -10.60 4.40 -7.77
CA GLU A 19 -11.22 5.39 -8.66
C GLU A 19 -10.24 5.82 -9.76
N GLY A 20 -10.78 6.18 -10.94
CA GLY A 20 -9.98 6.58 -12.10
C GLY A 20 -10.19 5.68 -13.32
N GLN A 21 -9.77 6.18 -14.49
CA GLN A 21 -9.92 5.49 -15.78
C GLN A 21 -8.57 5.22 -16.45
N GLN A 22 -7.46 5.48 -15.76
CA GLN A 22 -6.13 5.24 -16.29
C GLN A 22 -5.77 3.75 -16.25
N PRO A 23 -4.83 3.29 -17.10
CA PRO A 23 -4.38 1.90 -17.08
C PRO A 23 -3.89 1.41 -15.72
N PHE A 24 -3.31 2.31 -14.91
CA PHE A 24 -2.88 1.98 -13.56
C PHE A 24 -4.07 1.69 -12.63
N ALA A 25 -5.18 2.43 -12.74
CA ALA A 25 -6.40 2.15 -11.98
C ALA A 25 -6.94 0.74 -12.29
N ASP A 26 -6.92 0.32 -13.56
CA ASP A 26 -7.35 -1.03 -13.95
C ASP A 26 -6.39 -2.12 -13.45
N HIS A 27 -5.08 -1.84 -13.46
CA HIS A 27 -4.09 -2.72 -12.84
C HIS A 27 -4.33 -2.89 -11.33
N LEU A 28 -4.56 -1.81 -10.58
CA LEU A 28 -4.86 -1.89 -9.15
C LEU A 28 -6.15 -2.69 -8.90
N ARG A 29 -7.21 -2.45 -9.69
CA ARG A 29 -8.46 -3.25 -9.59
C ARG A 29 -8.21 -4.73 -9.83
N ALA A 30 -7.41 -5.08 -10.84
CA ALA A 30 -7.07 -6.47 -11.14
C ALA A 30 -6.29 -7.13 -9.99
N LYS A 31 -5.35 -6.42 -9.37
CA LYS A 31 -4.60 -6.89 -8.19
C LYS A 31 -5.50 -7.10 -6.98
N LEU A 32 -6.47 -6.22 -6.79
CA LEU A 32 -7.39 -6.22 -5.65
C LEU A 32 -8.59 -7.13 -5.87
N TYR A 33 -8.85 -7.59 -7.09
CA TYR A 33 -9.99 -8.46 -7.42
C TYR A 33 -10.05 -9.71 -6.52
N SER A 34 -8.89 -10.30 -6.20
CA SER A 34 -8.81 -11.48 -5.35
C SER A 34 -9.22 -11.24 -3.89
N LEU A 35 -9.25 -9.98 -3.42
CA LEU A 35 -9.71 -9.66 -2.06
C LEU A 35 -11.17 -10.04 -1.84
N ALA A 36 -12.01 -9.97 -2.88
CA ALA A 36 -13.40 -10.42 -2.83
C ALA A 36 -13.53 -11.92 -2.53
N HIS A 37 -12.46 -12.69 -2.75
CA HIS A 37 -12.37 -14.12 -2.50
C HIS A 37 -11.54 -14.46 -1.25
N GLY A 38 -11.23 -13.47 -0.41
CA GLY A 38 -10.47 -13.64 0.83
C GLY A 38 -8.95 -13.76 0.63
N VAL A 39 -8.45 -13.47 -0.57
CA VAL A 39 -7.02 -13.57 -0.91
C VAL A 39 -6.51 -12.21 -1.37
N GLY A 40 -5.79 -11.50 -0.50
CA GLY A 40 -5.17 -10.23 -0.85
C GLY A 40 -3.87 -10.37 -1.65
N PRO A 41 -3.47 -9.36 -2.43
CA PRO A 41 -2.12 -9.30 -2.98
C PRO A 41 -1.08 -9.30 -1.85
N LEU A 42 0.13 -9.75 -2.16
CA LEU A 42 1.24 -9.71 -1.22
C LEU A 42 1.80 -8.29 -1.12
N VAL A 43 1.94 -7.82 0.13
CA VAL A 43 2.62 -6.59 0.48
C VAL A 43 4.00 -6.96 0.99
N TRP A 44 5.03 -6.51 0.27
CA TRP A 44 6.41 -6.70 0.67
C TRP A 44 6.76 -5.67 1.74
N LEU A 45 7.15 -6.14 2.92
CA LEU A 45 7.60 -5.30 4.04
C LEU A 45 9.02 -4.77 3.84
N ASP A 46 9.74 -5.37 2.89
CA ASP A 46 11.14 -5.13 2.58
C ASP A 46 11.30 -4.93 1.06
N GLN A 47 12.20 -4.03 0.67
CA GLN A 47 12.55 -3.81 -0.74
C GLN A 47 13.24 -5.03 -1.38
N ASP A 48 13.96 -5.83 -0.59
CA ASP A 48 14.63 -7.06 -1.00
C ASP A 48 13.71 -8.29 -0.95
N ARG A 49 12.41 -8.09 -0.68
CA ARG A 49 11.35 -9.12 -0.71
C ARG A 49 11.47 -10.21 0.36
N ASP A 50 12.21 -9.99 1.44
CA ASP A 50 12.14 -10.86 2.61
C ASP A 50 11.01 -10.39 3.54
N GLY A 51 9.99 -11.24 3.72
CA GLY A 51 8.80 -10.91 4.52
C GLY A 51 7.70 -10.24 3.69
N ALA A 52 6.83 -11.07 3.11
CA ALA A 52 5.56 -10.63 2.54
C ALA A 52 4.41 -11.00 3.46
N VAL A 53 3.43 -10.10 3.56
CA VAL A 53 2.16 -10.33 4.25
C VAL A 53 1.01 -10.15 3.27
N ALA A 54 -0.11 -10.81 3.52
CA ALA A 54 -1.31 -10.59 2.72
C ALA A 54 -1.88 -9.20 3.00
N LEU A 55 -2.27 -8.48 1.95
CA LEU A 55 -2.98 -7.21 2.09
C LEU A 55 -4.33 -7.46 2.77
N HIS A 56 -4.56 -6.78 3.89
CA HIS A 56 -5.86 -6.67 4.51
C HIS A 56 -6.44 -5.27 4.19
N PRO A 57 -7.63 -5.16 3.57
CA PRO A 57 -8.18 -3.87 3.12
C PRO A 57 -8.47 -2.85 4.24
N GLU A 58 -8.60 -3.35 5.46
CA GLU A 58 -8.86 -2.56 6.67
C GLU A 58 -7.58 -1.96 7.27
N ASP A 59 -6.42 -2.56 6.95
CA ASP A 59 -5.12 -2.15 7.45
C ASP A 59 -4.54 -1.05 6.55
N ASN A 60 -4.82 0.20 6.89
CA ASN A 60 -4.36 1.35 6.09
C ASN A 60 -2.83 1.43 5.96
N TRP A 61 -2.06 0.91 6.94
CA TRP A 61 -0.60 0.87 6.85
C TRP A 61 -0.11 -0.11 5.76
N LEU A 62 -0.77 -1.26 5.61
CA LEU A 62 -0.50 -2.19 4.52
C LEU A 62 -0.92 -1.61 3.18
N LEU A 63 -2.06 -0.91 3.16
CA LEU A 63 -2.58 -0.28 1.96
C LEU A 63 -1.66 0.85 1.49
N ASP A 64 -1.11 1.65 2.39
CA ASP A 64 -0.11 2.69 2.10
C ASP A 64 1.19 2.09 1.55
N LEU A 65 1.74 1.09 2.23
CA LEU A 65 2.96 0.41 1.79
C LEU A 65 2.78 -0.26 0.43
N TRP A 66 1.65 -0.94 0.23
CA TRP A 66 1.31 -1.56 -1.05
C TRP A 66 1.13 -0.51 -2.15
N ALA A 67 0.41 0.58 -1.89
CA ALA A 67 0.21 1.66 -2.84
C ALA A 67 1.53 2.27 -3.31
N ARG A 68 2.44 2.58 -2.38
CA ARG A 68 3.77 3.12 -2.70
C ARG A 68 4.59 2.14 -3.52
N ASN A 69 4.54 0.85 -3.19
CA ASN A 69 5.22 -0.19 -3.95
C ASN A 69 4.69 -0.31 -5.38
N GLU A 70 3.37 -0.36 -5.57
CA GLU A 70 2.75 -0.44 -6.91
C GLU A 70 3.03 0.83 -7.73
N ALA A 71 2.97 2.01 -7.11
CA ALA A 71 3.32 3.28 -7.76
C ALA A 71 4.76 3.24 -8.28
N ARG A 72 5.71 2.88 -7.42
CA ARG A 72 7.14 2.78 -7.78
C ARG A 72 7.37 1.80 -8.93
N LEU A 73 6.73 0.62 -8.89
CA LEU A 73 6.83 -0.38 -9.95
C LEU A 73 6.24 0.11 -11.28
N ALA A 74 5.25 1.00 -11.24
CA ALA A 74 4.63 1.62 -12.41
C ALA A 74 5.36 2.90 -12.87
N GLY A 75 6.42 3.35 -12.18
CA GLY A 75 7.07 4.64 -12.44
C GLY A 75 6.20 5.84 -12.08
N LEU A 76 5.27 5.66 -11.14
CA LEU A 76 4.37 6.66 -10.58
C LEU A 76 4.74 6.98 -9.14
N GLU A 77 4.12 8.00 -8.59
CA GLU A 77 4.30 8.43 -7.20
C GLU A 77 2.93 8.63 -6.54
N VAL A 78 2.89 8.47 -5.22
CA VAL A 78 1.74 8.93 -4.42
C VAL A 78 1.94 10.42 -4.14
N CYS A 79 1.16 11.27 -4.81
CA CYS A 79 1.30 12.72 -4.71
C CYS A 79 0.57 13.31 -3.49
N GLU A 80 -0.47 12.64 -3.00
CA GLU A 80 -1.28 13.14 -1.89
C GLU A 80 -1.92 11.98 -1.13
N THR A 81 -1.90 12.08 0.20
CA THR A 81 -2.59 11.15 1.11
C THR A 81 -3.00 11.89 2.39
N ASP A 82 -4.16 11.55 2.93
CA ASP A 82 -4.62 11.99 4.26
C ASP A 82 -4.39 10.89 5.33
N TYR A 83 -3.80 9.76 4.93
CA TYR A 83 -3.28 8.77 5.87
C TYR A 83 -2.00 9.30 6.52
N VAL A 84 -2.03 9.46 7.84
CA VAL A 84 -0.84 9.77 8.64
C VAL A 84 -0.46 8.50 9.40
N PRO A 85 0.58 7.79 8.95
CA PRO A 85 0.99 6.55 9.57
C PRO A 85 1.44 6.76 11.02
N ARG A 86 1.04 5.84 11.91
CA ARG A 86 1.49 5.82 13.29
C ARG A 86 2.13 4.47 13.62
N PRO A 87 3.15 4.43 14.48
CA PRO A 87 3.73 3.17 14.94
C PRO A 87 2.70 2.23 15.59
N SER A 88 1.60 2.76 16.12
CA SER A 88 0.49 1.97 16.69
C SER A 88 -0.33 1.22 15.64
N ASP A 89 -0.27 1.64 14.39
CA ASP A 89 -1.04 1.04 13.30
C ASP A 89 -0.34 -0.23 12.77
N ILE A 90 0.96 -0.38 13.07
CA ILE A 90 1.81 -1.46 12.60
C ILE A 90 1.95 -2.52 13.71
N PRO A 91 1.63 -3.80 13.45
CA PRO A 91 1.89 -4.88 14.41
C PRO A 91 3.36 -4.91 14.83
N ALA A 92 3.64 -5.20 16.11
CA ALA A 92 5.00 -5.16 16.66
C ALA A 92 6.00 -6.02 15.86
N GLU A 93 5.59 -7.18 15.39
CA GLU A 93 6.44 -8.07 14.58
C GLU A 93 6.83 -7.45 13.24
N ALA A 94 5.89 -6.79 12.55
CA ALA A 94 6.14 -6.06 11.32
C ALA A 94 6.96 -4.80 11.57
N LEU A 95 6.70 -4.09 12.67
CA LEU A 95 7.45 -2.90 13.06
C LEU A 95 8.93 -3.23 13.36
N GLU A 96 9.21 -4.37 14.01
CA GLU A 96 10.58 -4.83 14.25
C GLU A 96 11.31 -5.20 12.96
N GLN A 97 10.60 -5.67 11.93
CA GLN A 97 11.17 -5.88 10.59
C GLN A 97 11.46 -4.54 9.90
N LEU A 98 10.51 -3.61 9.91
CA LEU A 98 10.68 -2.27 9.32
C LEU A 98 11.79 -1.46 10.00
N LYS A 99 11.95 -1.56 11.33
CA LYS A 99 13.05 -0.90 12.07
C LYS A 99 14.44 -1.38 11.68
N ARG A 100 14.58 -2.61 11.16
CA ARG A 100 15.86 -3.09 10.61
C ARG A 100 16.20 -2.37 9.29
N GLN A 101 15.25 -1.62 8.73
CA GLN A 101 15.38 -0.86 7.50
C GLN A 101 14.88 0.59 7.68
N PRO A 102 15.71 1.50 8.23
CA PRO A 102 15.29 2.86 8.56
C PRO A 102 14.74 3.63 7.34
N GLN A 103 15.22 3.33 6.13
CA GLN A 103 14.77 3.98 4.90
C GLN A 103 13.27 3.74 4.61
N VAL A 104 12.79 2.50 4.74
CA VAL A 104 11.36 2.18 4.52
C VAL A 104 10.51 2.74 5.65
N LEU A 105 11.04 2.75 6.88
CA LEU A 105 10.35 3.33 8.03
C LEU A 105 10.21 4.86 7.90
N ASP A 106 11.22 5.57 7.41
CA ASP A 106 11.17 7.00 7.13
C ASP A 106 10.20 7.35 5.98
N GLU A 107 10.01 6.45 5.00
CA GLU A 107 9.00 6.64 3.94
C GLU A 107 7.57 6.38 4.43
N LEU A 108 7.46 5.63 5.54
CA LEU A 108 6.22 5.23 6.21
C LEU A 108 5.91 6.06 7.46
N LEU A 109 6.68 7.07 7.85
CA LEU A 109 6.43 7.91 9.04
C LEU A 109 6.50 9.39 8.71
#